data_AF-A0A646HJS5-F1
#
_entry.id   AF-A0A646HJS5-F1
#
_cell.length_a   1.000
_cell.length_b   1.000
_cell.length_c   1.000
_cell.angle_alpha   90.00
_cell.angle_beta   90.00
_cell.angle_gamma   90.00
#
_symmetry.space_group_name_H-M   'P 1'
#
loop_
_entity.id
_entity.type
_entity.pdbx_description
1 polymer ?
#
loop_
_entity_poly.entity_id
_entity_poly.type
_entity_poly.pdbx_seq_one_letter_code
_entity_poly.pdbx_strand_id
1 'polypeptide(L)'
;MGWKNIFIGEKMPDKDNPLYRQRYETEVQAGRKFAKTMKLDVLAAKVQLFANDHKLLFLYLVFGFIIFCFGLNIYRLVVVYSHQQSRQSATERQEQMLRLRHSKVWKAVENAYTTHPAMNRDN
;
A
#
# COMPACT_ATOMS: atom_id res chain seq x y z
N MET A 1 0.33 8.29 26.62
CA MET A 1 -1.04 8.41 26.08
C MET A 1 -1.12 7.57 24.80
N GLY A 2 -1.84 6.44 24.81
CA GLY A 2 -1.82 5.45 23.72
C GLY A 2 -2.90 5.69 22.66
N TRP A 3 -2.59 5.41 21.39
CA TRP A 3 -3.48 5.64 20.23
C TRP A 3 -4.88 5.02 20.34
N LYS A 4 -5.02 3.96 21.14
CA LYS A 4 -6.31 3.33 21.48
C LYS A 4 -7.32 4.29 22.14
N ASN A 5 -6.85 5.30 22.88
CA ASN A 5 -7.74 6.27 23.55
C ASN A 5 -8.28 7.34 22.58
N ILE A 6 -7.62 7.54 21.43
CA ILE A 6 -8.06 8.51 20.39
C ILE A 6 -9.26 7.97 19.61
N PHE A 7 -9.35 6.65 19.41
CA PHE A 7 -10.43 6.01 18.66
C PHE A 7 -11.66 5.66 19.51
N ILE A 8 -11.46 5.34 20.79
CA ILE A 8 -12.56 4.90 21.68
C ILE A 8 -13.28 6.09 22.33
N GLY A 9 -12.64 7.26 22.39
CA GLY A 9 -13.12 8.41 23.13
C GLY A 9 -12.99 8.18 24.64
N GLU A 10 -12.33 9.08 25.35
CA GLU A 10 -12.33 9.01 26.81
C GLU A 10 -13.75 9.22 27.35
N LYS A 11 -14.11 8.48 28.40
CA LYS A 11 -15.43 8.54 29.05
C LYS A 11 -15.67 9.98 29.51
N MET A 12 -16.74 10.61 28.99
CA MET A 12 -17.07 12.02 29.23
C MET A 12 -17.21 12.28 30.74
N PRO A 13 -16.28 12.99 31.38
CA PRO A 13 -16.31 13.32 32.80
C PRO A 13 -17.35 14.38 33.08
N ASP A 14 -17.77 14.40 34.35
CA ASP A 14 -18.86 15.25 34.80
C ASP A 14 -18.61 16.74 34.51
N LYS A 15 -19.69 17.38 34.02
CA LYS A 15 -19.75 18.72 33.43
C LYS A 15 -19.28 19.85 34.37
N ASP A 16 -19.24 19.57 35.67
CA ASP A 16 -19.01 20.56 36.73
C ASP A 16 -17.57 20.61 37.25
N ASN A 17 -16.67 19.78 36.69
CA ASN A 17 -15.27 19.77 37.13
C ASN A 17 -14.46 20.91 36.47
N PRO A 18 -13.81 21.80 37.25
CA PRO A 18 -13.03 22.92 36.72
C PRO A 18 -11.83 22.47 35.86
N LEU A 19 -11.31 21.27 36.13
CA LEU A 19 -10.23 20.65 35.36
C LEU A 19 -10.65 20.28 33.92
N TYR A 20 -11.94 19.99 33.72
CA TYR A 20 -12.46 19.55 32.41
C TYR A 20 -12.66 20.72 31.45
N ARG A 21 -13.06 21.88 31.99
CA ARG A 21 -13.22 23.12 31.23
C ARG A 21 -11.90 23.58 30.59
N GLN A 22 -10.80 23.52 31.34
CA GLN A 22 -9.49 23.92 30.82
C GLN A 22 -8.96 22.99 29.71
N ARG A 23 -9.20 21.67 29.82
CA ARG A 23 -8.83 20.72 28.75
C ARG A 23 -9.66 20.94 27.50
N TYR A 24 -10.98 21.11 27.64
CA TYR A 24 -11.87 21.41 26.53
C TYR A 24 -11.49 22.69 25.80
N GLU A 25 -11.18 23.78 26.53
CA GLU A 25 -10.76 25.04 25.91
C GLU A 25 -9.42 24.90 25.18
N THR A 26 -8.49 24.12 25.72
CA THR A 26 -7.18 23.86 25.09
C THR A 26 -7.33 23.02 23.81
N GLU A 27 -8.15 21.98 23.83
CA GLU A 27 -8.43 21.12 22.67
C GLU A 27 -9.20 21.84 21.57
N VAL A 28 -10.21 22.65 21.93
CA VAL A 28 -10.96 23.47 20.97
C VAL A 28 -10.07 24.55 20.35
N GLN A 29 -9.17 25.17 21.13
CA GLN A 29 -8.20 26.12 20.59
C GLN A 29 -7.21 25.44 19.66
N ALA A 30 -6.70 24.25 20.02
CA ALA A 30 -5.83 23.46 19.16
C ALA A 30 -6.53 23.07 17.85
N GLY A 31 -7.79 22.63 17.91
CA GLY A 31 -8.62 22.32 16.74
C GLY A 31 -8.88 23.54 15.85
N ARG A 32 -9.19 24.71 16.43
CA ARG A 32 -9.31 25.98 15.69
C ARG A 32 -7.99 26.42 15.05
N LYS A 33 -6.87 26.20 15.73
CA LYS A 33 -5.53 26.50 15.21
C LYS A 33 -5.17 25.53 14.09
N PHE A 34 -5.52 24.25 14.21
CA PHE A 34 -5.30 23.23 13.19
C PHE A 34 -6.16 23.48 11.94
N ALA A 35 -7.43 23.86 12.10
CA ALA A 35 -8.29 24.28 10.99
C ALA A 35 -7.75 25.55 10.28
N LYS A 36 -7.31 26.55 11.06
CA LYS A 36 -6.62 27.74 10.51
C LYS A 36 -5.28 27.42 9.86
N THR A 37 -4.55 26.42 10.35
CA THR A 37 -3.24 26.02 9.81
C THR A 37 -3.38 25.16 8.56
N MET A 38 -4.35 24.25 8.51
CA MET A 38 -4.63 23.44 7.33
C MET A 38 -5.20 24.27 6.18
N LYS A 39 -5.77 25.47 6.45
CA LYS A 39 -6.20 26.44 5.43
C LYS A 39 -7.03 25.80 4.31
N LEU A 40 -7.79 24.74 4.60
CA LEU A 40 -8.63 24.07 3.61
C LEU A 40 -9.71 25.02 3.09
N ASP A 41 -10.20 25.91 3.95
CA ASP A 41 -11.10 26.99 3.55
C ASP A 41 -10.43 27.99 2.59
N VAL A 42 -9.12 28.23 2.74
CA VAL A 42 -8.35 29.10 1.83
C VAL A 42 -8.07 28.38 0.51
N LEU A 43 -7.85 27.07 0.55
CA LEU A 43 -7.71 26.23 -0.64
C LEU A 43 -9.01 26.17 -1.41
N ALA A 44 -10.13 25.88 -0.74
CA ALA A 44 -11.46 25.89 -1.34
C ALA A 44 -11.80 27.27 -1.90
N ALA A 45 -11.56 28.35 -1.14
CA ALA A 45 -11.76 29.72 -1.63
C ALA A 45 -10.86 30.05 -2.83
N LYS A 46 -9.60 29.62 -2.85
CA LYS A 46 -8.69 29.81 -3.99
C LYS A 46 -9.13 29.01 -5.21
N VAL A 47 -9.57 27.76 -5.02
CA VAL A 47 -10.10 26.91 -6.08
C VAL A 47 -11.39 27.50 -6.63
N GLN A 48 -12.29 27.99 -5.77
CA GLN A 48 -13.53 28.65 -6.16
C GLN A 48 -13.25 29.96 -6.91
N LEU A 49 -12.31 30.77 -6.44
CA LEU A 49 -11.90 32.02 -7.07
C LEU A 49 -11.25 31.74 -8.45
N PHE A 50 -10.35 30.76 -8.51
CA PHE A 50 -9.72 30.32 -9.74
C PHE A 50 -10.73 29.73 -10.74
N ALA A 51 -11.71 28.96 -10.26
CA ALA A 51 -12.78 28.42 -11.09
C ALA A 51 -13.69 29.53 -11.63
N ASN A 52 -13.95 30.58 -10.84
CA ASN A 52 -14.75 31.71 -11.30
C ASN A 52 -14.01 32.61 -12.30
N ASP A 53 -12.71 32.87 -12.07
CA ASP A 53 -11.88 33.73 -12.90
C ASP A 53 -11.42 33.05 -14.20
N HIS A 54 -11.15 31.74 -14.13
CA HIS A 54 -10.58 30.97 -15.24
C HIS A 54 -11.30 29.64 -15.45
N LYS A 55 -12.60 29.71 -15.76
CA LYS A 55 -13.47 28.55 -16.04
C LYS A 55 -12.89 27.58 -17.08
N LEU A 56 -12.27 28.10 -18.15
CA LEU A 56 -11.66 27.28 -19.19
C LEU A 56 -10.41 26.56 -18.69
N LEU A 57 -9.52 27.24 -17.95
CA LEU A 57 -8.33 26.60 -17.39
C LEU A 57 -8.72 25.52 -16.37
N PHE A 58 -9.70 25.79 -15.51
CA PHE A 58 -10.23 24.80 -14.58
C PHE A 58 -10.76 23.56 -15.31
N LEU A 59 -11.54 23.77 -16.38
CA LEU A 59 -12.08 22.69 -17.20
C LEU A 59 -10.96 21.84 -17.83
N TYR A 60 -9.95 22.48 -18.44
CA TYR A 60 -8.80 21.77 -19.00
C TYR A 60 -8.01 21.00 -17.95
N LEU A 61 -7.88 21.55 -16.75
CA LEU A 61 -7.14 20.91 -15.66
C LEU A 61 -7.85 19.64 -15.18
N VAL A 62 -9.17 19.70 -14.98
CA VAL A 62 -9.98 18.54 -14.58
C VAL A 62 -9.99 17.48 -15.67
N PHE A 63 -10.27 17.87 -16.93
CA PHE A 63 -10.26 16.93 -18.05
C PHE A 63 -8.87 16.34 -18.30
N GLY A 64 -7.82 17.17 -18.22
CA GLY A 64 -6.44 16.73 -18.33
C GLY A 64 -6.07 15.72 -17.24
N PHE A 65 -6.51 15.95 -16.00
CA PHE A 65 -6.30 15.01 -14.90
C PHE A 65 -6.99 13.66 -15.15
N ILE A 66 -8.23 13.67 -15.65
CA ILE A 66 -8.97 12.45 -16.01
C ILE A 66 -8.22 11.70 -17.11
N ILE A 67 -7.85 12.38 -18.20
CA ILE A 67 -7.11 11.79 -19.33
C ILE A 67 -5.78 11.22 -18.86
N PHE A 68 -5.06 11.94 -17.99
CA PHE A 68 -3.79 11.51 -17.43
C PHE A 68 -3.95 10.26 -16.56
N CYS A 69 -4.97 10.19 -15.69
CA CYS A 69 -5.27 9.00 -14.90
C CYS A 69 -5.61 7.80 -15.79
N PHE A 70 -6.42 7.98 -16.83
CA PHE A 70 -6.70 6.93 -17.81
C PHE A 70 -5.43 6.50 -18.55
N GLY A 71 -4.60 7.45 -18.97
CA GLY A 71 -3.31 7.21 -19.62
C GLY A 71 -2.36 6.40 -18.74
N LEU A 72 -2.25 6.72 -17.45
CA LEU A 72 -1.46 5.95 -16.48
C LEU A 72 -2.02 4.54 -16.26
N ASN A 73 -3.36 4.39 -16.23
CA ASN A 73 -3.99 3.07 -16.11
C ASN A 73 -3.69 2.20 -17.34
N ILE A 74 -3.83 2.76 -18.54
CA ILE A 74 -3.51 2.07 -19.79
C ILE A 74 -2.01 1.79 -19.87
N TYR A 75 -1.15 2.75 -19.53
CA TYR A 75 0.30 2.56 -19.50
C TYR A 75 0.69 1.42 -18.57
N ARG A 76 0.12 1.35 -17.36
CA ARG A 76 0.35 0.23 -16.43
C ARG A 76 -0.09 -1.09 -17.05
N LEU A 77 -1.26 -1.12 -17.69
CA LEU A 77 -1.76 -2.31 -18.38
C LEU A 77 -0.81 -2.75 -19.50
N VAL A 78 -0.38 -1.82 -20.36
CA VAL A 78 0.54 -2.06 -21.47
C VAL A 78 1.91 -2.50 -20.97
N VAL A 79 2.46 -1.87 -19.94
CA VAL A 79 3.73 -2.29 -19.30
C VAL A 79 3.60 -3.69 -18.72
N VAL A 80 2.52 -4.00 -18.02
CA VAL A 80 2.28 -5.34 -17.48
C VAL A 80 2.14 -6.35 -18.61
N TYR A 81 1.38 -6.04 -19.65
CA TYR A 81 1.12 -6.94 -20.78
C TYR A 81 2.38 -7.18 -21.62
N SER A 82 3.15 -6.12 -21.90
CA SER A 82 4.45 -6.21 -22.59
C SER A 82 5.50 -6.95 -21.77
N HIS A 83 5.52 -6.80 -20.44
CA HIS A 83 6.34 -7.64 -19.55
C HIS A 83 5.78 -9.07 -19.38
N GLN A 84 4.51 -9.31 -19.72
CA GLN A 84 3.88 -10.63 -19.56
C GLN A 84 4.38 -11.66 -20.56
N GLN A 85 5.08 -11.24 -21.63
CA GLN A 85 5.74 -12.17 -22.56
C GLN A 85 6.93 -12.92 -21.92
N SER A 86 7.41 -12.53 -20.72
CA SER A 86 8.43 -13.29 -19.96
C SER A 86 7.98 -13.76 -18.57
N ARG A 87 6.69 -13.65 -18.24
CA ARG A 87 6.19 -14.02 -16.93
C ARG A 87 5.79 -15.48 -16.90
N GLN A 88 6.78 -16.34 -16.65
CA GLN A 88 6.50 -17.62 -16.01
C GLN A 88 5.57 -17.37 -14.83
N SER A 89 4.41 -18.03 -14.86
CA SER A 89 3.39 -17.87 -13.81
C SER A 89 3.98 -18.22 -12.45
N ALA A 90 3.48 -17.63 -11.36
CA ALA A 90 3.96 -17.94 -10.02
C ALA A 90 3.87 -19.44 -9.70
N THR A 91 2.88 -20.11 -10.31
CA THR A 91 2.71 -21.57 -10.29
C THR A 91 3.80 -22.29 -11.08
N GLU A 92 4.15 -21.81 -12.28
CA GLU A 92 5.22 -22.41 -13.10
C GLU A 92 6.59 -22.27 -12.45
N ARG A 93 6.89 -21.15 -11.78
CA ARG A 93 8.14 -21.01 -11.01
C ARG A 93 8.20 -21.96 -9.82
N GLN A 94 7.09 -22.13 -9.10
CA GLN A 94 7.02 -23.10 -8.01
C GLN A 94 7.16 -24.52 -8.53
N GLU A 95 6.53 -24.85 -9.66
CA GLU A 95 6.62 -26.17 -10.28
C GLU A 95 8.04 -26.45 -10.80
N GLN A 96 8.73 -25.45 -11.38
CA GLN A 96 10.14 -25.60 -11.77
C GLN A 96 11.05 -25.82 -10.56
N MET A 97 10.86 -25.06 -9.48
CA MET A 97 11.64 -25.27 -8.25
C MET A 97 11.37 -26.65 -7.63
N LEU A 98 10.11 -27.12 -7.66
CA LEU A 98 9.73 -28.46 -7.20
C LEU A 98 10.41 -29.54 -8.04
N ARG A 99 10.36 -29.42 -9.38
CA ARG A 99 11.01 -30.36 -10.31
C ARG A 99 12.53 -30.40 -10.11
N LEU A 100 13.17 -29.25 -9.90
CA LEU A 100 14.62 -29.19 -9.60
C LEU A 100 14.96 -29.85 -8.27
N ARG A 101 14.16 -29.65 -7.22
CA ARG A 101 14.34 -30.36 -5.94
C ARG A 101 14.17 -31.87 -6.10
N HIS A 102 13.13 -32.30 -6.80
CA HIS A 102 12.86 -33.71 -7.03
C HIS A 102 13.99 -34.38 -7.82
N SER A 103 14.53 -33.71 -8.85
CA SER A 103 15.69 -34.19 -9.62
C SER A 103 16.95 -34.33 -8.76
N LYS A 104 17.24 -33.37 -7.88
CA LYS A 104 18.39 -33.44 -6.98
C LYS A 104 18.27 -34.58 -5.97
N VAL A 105 17.08 -34.78 -5.41
CA VAL A 105 16.80 -35.89 -4.48
C VAL A 105 16.97 -37.22 -5.20
N TRP A 106 16.39 -37.37 -6.39
CA TRP A 106 16.54 -38.59 -7.20
C TRP A 106 18.00 -38.90 -7.54
N LYS A 107 18.78 -37.89 -7.96
CA LYS A 107 20.21 -38.07 -8.22
C LYS A 107 21.01 -38.43 -6.98
N ALA A 108 20.69 -37.85 -5.83
CA ALA A 108 21.35 -38.19 -4.57
C ALA A 108 21.04 -39.64 -4.14
N VAL A 109 19.79 -40.07 -4.33
CA VAL A 109 19.34 -41.43 -4.06
C VAL A 109 19.98 -42.42 -5.03
N GLU A 110 20.00 -42.14 -6.33
CA GLU A 110 20.67 -42.96 -7.35
C GLU A 110 22.18 -43.07 -7.09
N ASN A 111 22.83 -41.97 -6.72
CA ASN A 111 24.24 -41.98 -6.32
C ASN A 111 24.47 -42.82 -5.06
N ALA A 112 23.56 -42.81 -4.09
CA ALA A 112 23.65 -43.66 -2.89
C ALA A 112 23.48 -45.15 -3.19
N TYR A 113 22.61 -45.50 -4.15
CA TYR A 113 22.46 -46.88 -4.60
C TYR A 113 23.64 -47.38 -5.44
N THR A 114 24.27 -46.50 -6.23
CA THR A 114 25.47 -46.83 -7.03
C THR A 114 26.77 -46.79 -6.22
N THR A 115 26.79 -46.11 -5.07
CA THR A 115 27.92 -46.12 -4.12
C THR A 115 27.82 -47.19 -3.04
N HIS A 116 26.81 -48.07 -3.09
CA HIS A 116 26.90 -49.31 -2.33
C HIS A 116 28.11 -50.07 -2.86
N PRO A 117 29.20 -50.22 -2.08
CA PRO A 117 30.34 -50.99 -2.53
C PRO A 117 29.79 -52.39 -2.79
N ALA A 118 30.13 -52.96 -3.95
CA ALA A 118 30.12 -54.40 -4.09
C ALA A 118 30.99 -54.92 -2.95
N MET A 119 30.36 -55.32 -1.83
CA MET A 119 31.01 -56.06 -0.78
C MET A 119 31.40 -57.36 -1.45
N ASN A 120 32.68 -57.35 -1.85
CA ASN A 120 33.43 -58.47 -2.34
C ASN A 120 33.09 -59.67 -1.46
N ARG A 121 32.48 -60.68 -2.08
CA ARG A 121 32.17 -61.94 -1.42
C ARG A 121 33.48 -62.71 -1.41
N ASP A 122 34.14 -62.63 -0.28
CA ASP A 122 35.34 -63.34 0.17
C ASP A 122 35.47 -64.72 -0.47
N ASN A 123 36.61 -64.98 -1.12
CA ASN A 123 37.06 -66.32 -1.52
C ASN A 123 38.56 -66.44 -1.28
#